data_AF-A0A540LJX7-F1
#
_entry.id   AF-A0A540LJX7-F1
#
_cell.length_a   1.000
_cell.length_b   1.000
_cell.length_c   1.000
_cell.angle_alpha   90.00
_cell.angle_beta   90.00
_cell.angle_gamma   90.00
#
_symmetry.space_group_name_H-M   'P 1'
#
loop_
_entity.id
_entity.type
_entity.pdbx_description
1 polymer ?
#
loop_
_entity_poly.entity_id
_entity_poly.type
_entity_poly.pdbx_seq_one_letter_code
_entity_poly.pdbx_strand_id
1 'polypeptide(L)'
;MLASIGWDPQVWEDPMAFKPERFLGSSGGEEGFDLRGSREIKMMPFGAGRRICPASGLAVLHLEYFVANLVWKFEWRAVEGDDVDLSEKQEFTIVMKNPLHAHVIPRI
;
A
#
# COMPACT_ATOMS: atom_id res chain seq x y z
N MET A 1 4.96 -17.75 2.86
CA MET A 1 3.60 -17.19 2.65
C MET A 1 3.73 -16.06 1.64
N LEU A 2 2.76 -15.73 0.80
CA LEU A 2 2.93 -14.64 -0.20
C LEU A 2 3.39 -13.30 0.43
N ALA A 3 2.95 -13.03 1.66
CA ALA A 3 3.36 -11.85 2.43
C ALA A 3 4.87 -11.77 2.72
N SER A 4 5.59 -12.89 2.81
CA SER A 4 7.01 -12.89 3.18
C SER A 4 7.91 -12.22 2.14
N ILE A 5 7.46 -12.13 0.87
CA ILE A 5 8.20 -11.40 -0.18
C ILE A 5 8.25 -9.90 0.16
N GLY A 6 7.19 -9.34 0.75
CA GLY A 6 7.16 -7.94 1.20
C GLY A 6 8.06 -7.67 2.40
N TRP A 7 8.50 -8.73 3.10
CA TRP A 7 9.35 -8.63 4.28
C TRP A 7 10.79 -9.08 4.05
N ASP A 8 11.12 -9.50 2.82
CA ASP A 8 12.43 -10.06 2.50
C ASP A 8 13.47 -8.94 2.38
N PRO A 9 14.48 -8.87 3.27
CA PRO A 9 15.53 -7.86 3.22
C PRO A 9 16.45 -8.01 2.00
N GLN A 10 16.43 -9.14 1.29
CA GLN A 10 17.15 -9.32 0.03
C GLN A 10 16.43 -8.65 -1.14
N VAL A 11 15.12 -8.42 -1.04
CA VAL A 11 14.29 -7.78 -2.07
C VAL A 11 14.07 -6.29 -1.75
N TRP A 12 13.85 -5.98 -0.47
CA TRP A 12 13.52 -4.63 0.01
C TRP A 12 14.50 -4.19 1.09
N GLU A 13 15.22 -3.09 0.86
CA GLU A 13 15.97 -2.40 1.93
C GLU A 13 15.00 -1.98 3.04
N ASP A 14 15.29 -2.19 4.32
CA ASP A 14 14.40 -1.88 5.46
C ASP A 14 12.92 -2.29 5.24
N PRO A 15 12.63 -3.58 5.06
CA PRO A 15 11.34 -4.06 4.58
C PRO A 15 10.17 -3.68 5.50
N MET A 16 10.44 -3.53 6.80
CA MET A 16 9.43 -3.17 7.81
C MET A 16 9.13 -1.67 7.87
N ALA A 17 9.93 -0.83 7.20
CA ALA A 17 9.70 0.62 7.16
C ALA A 17 8.76 1.00 6.01
N PHE A 18 7.81 1.90 6.29
CA PHE A 18 6.96 2.53 5.28
C PHE A 18 7.78 3.55 4.47
N LYS A 19 8.21 3.17 3.26
CA LYS A 19 8.98 4.03 2.33
C LYS A 19 8.33 4.05 0.93
N PRO A 20 7.32 4.91 0.69
CA PRO A 20 6.65 5.04 -0.62
C PRO A 20 7.59 5.35 -1.78
N GLU A 21 8.71 6.01 -1.50
CA GLU A 21 9.71 6.44 -2.47
C GLU A 21 10.32 5.27 -3.23
N ARG A 22 10.29 4.06 -2.68
CA ARG A 22 10.74 2.82 -3.36
C ARG A 22 9.94 2.51 -4.62
N PHE A 23 8.74 3.06 -4.73
CA PHE A 23 7.85 2.91 -5.89
C PHE A 23 7.96 4.10 -6.86
N LEU A 24 8.64 5.18 -6.46
CA LEU A 24 8.89 6.37 -7.26
C LEU A 24 10.19 6.19 -8.06
N GLY A 25 10.11 5.41 -9.15
CA GLY A 25 11.11 5.40 -10.24
C GLY A 25 12.56 5.08 -9.84
N SER A 26 12.89 3.80 -9.66
CA SER A 26 14.27 3.35 -9.41
C SER A 26 15.07 2.97 -10.66
N SER A 27 14.65 3.37 -11.86
CA SER A 27 15.36 3.00 -13.09
C SER A 27 15.15 3.98 -14.24
N GLY A 28 15.52 5.25 -14.07
CA GLY A 28 15.97 6.16 -15.15
C GLY A 28 15.15 6.26 -16.44
N GLY A 29 13.88 5.89 -16.43
CA GLY A 29 13.01 5.80 -17.60
C GLY A 29 11.56 6.00 -17.16
N GLU A 30 10.71 6.35 -18.12
CA GLU A 30 9.31 6.76 -17.95
C GLU A 30 8.37 5.70 -17.34
N GLU A 31 8.88 4.52 -16.99
CA GLU A 31 8.10 3.40 -16.47
C GLU A 31 8.12 3.32 -14.93
N GLY A 32 6.94 3.44 -14.31
CA GLY A 32 6.74 3.23 -12.88
C GLY A 32 7.06 1.81 -12.39
N PHE A 33 6.84 1.56 -11.09
CA PHE A 33 7.07 0.25 -10.49
C PHE A 33 6.19 -0.86 -11.11
N ASP A 34 6.75 -2.06 -11.32
CA ASP A 34 6.01 -3.17 -11.94
C ASP A 34 5.10 -3.89 -10.93
N LEU A 35 3.85 -3.42 -10.83
CA LEU A 35 2.83 -4.03 -9.99
C LEU A 35 2.27 -5.36 -10.55
N ARG A 36 2.51 -5.66 -11.84
CA ARG A 36 2.02 -6.88 -12.50
C ARG A 36 3.03 -8.02 -12.42
N GLY A 37 4.27 -7.73 -12.06
CA GLY A 37 5.37 -8.68 -11.97
C GLY A 37 5.76 -9.28 -13.33
N SER A 38 5.63 -8.49 -14.40
CA SER A 38 5.95 -8.88 -15.78
C SER A 38 7.46 -8.87 -16.09
N ARG A 39 8.22 -7.95 -15.49
CA ARG A 39 9.67 -7.80 -15.58
C ARG A 39 10.36 -8.58 -14.47
N GLU A 40 9.92 -8.34 -13.23
CA GLU A 40 10.44 -8.97 -12.02
C GLU A 40 9.33 -8.99 -10.95
N ILE A 41 9.21 -10.09 -10.21
CA ILE A 41 8.24 -10.21 -9.12
C ILE A 41 8.91 -9.80 -7.80
N LYS A 42 8.79 -8.52 -7.44
CA LYS A 42 9.14 -8.02 -6.10
C LYS A 42 7.96 -7.96 -5.12
N MET A 43 6.74 -8.01 -5.65
CA MET A 43 5.48 -8.14 -4.91
C MET A 43 4.36 -8.66 -5.84
N MET A 44 3.28 -9.18 -5.27
CA MET A 44 2.10 -9.66 -6.03
C MET A 44 0.78 -9.27 -5.33
N PRO A 45 0.48 -7.97 -5.15
CA PRO A 45 -0.72 -7.52 -4.43
C PRO A 45 -2.03 -7.98 -5.10
N PHE A 46 -1.98 -8.20 -6.42
CA PHE A 46 -3.12 -8.63 -7.24
C PHE A 46 -2.91 -10.03 -7.84
N GLY A 47 -1.92 -10.79 -7.38
CA GLY A 47 -1.44 -12.00 -8.06
C GLY A 47 -0.58 -11.70 -9.30
N ALA A 48 -0.33 -12.72 -10.12
CA ALA A 48 0.51 -12.62 -11.32
C ALA A 48 0.08 -13.61 -12.42
N GLY A 49 0.57 -13.39 -13.64
CA GLY A 49 0.35 -14.28 -14.79
C GLY A 49 -1.11 -14.34 -15.26
N ARG A 50 -1.51 -15.48 -15.83
CA ARG A 50 -2.84 -15.65 -16.47
C ARG A 50 -4.03 -15.58 -15.50
N ARG A 51 -3.78 -15.64 -14.18
CA ARG A 51 -4.80 -15.56 -13.12
C ARG A 51 -4.62 -14.34 -12.22
N ILE A 52 -3.94 -13.30 -12.71
CA ILE A 52 -3.91 -12.00 -12.03
C ILE A 52 -5.34 -11.47 -11.83
N CYS A 53 -5.57 -10.72 -10.77
CA CYS A 53 -6.87 -10.11 -10.47
C CYS A 53 -7.36 -9.32 -11.70
N PRO A 54 -8.51 -9.70 -12.28
CA PRO A 54 -9.01 -9.07 -13.50
C PRO A 54 -9.40 -7.59 -13.26
N ALA A 55 -9.65 -7.21 -12.01
CA ALA A 55 -10.00 -5.84 -11.62
C ALA A 55 -8.81 -5.00 -11.13
N SER A 56 -7.56 -5.46 -11.27
CA SER A 56 -6.37 -4.75 -10.77
C SER A 56 -6.27 -3.30 -11.26
N GLY A 57 -6.49 -3.04 -12.56
CA GLY A 57 -6.49 -1.67 -13.10
C GLY A 57 -7.59 -0.78 -12.51
N LEU A 58 -8.79 -1.33 -12.30
CA LEU A 58 -9.90 -0.62 -11.68
C LEU A 58 -9.63 -0.34 -10.20
N ALA A 59 -9.00 -1.27 -9.49
CA ALA A 59 -8.64 -1.12 -8.09
C ALA A 59 -7.60 0.00 -7.92
N VAL A 60 -6.55 0.03 -8.75
CA VAL A 60 -5.54 1.09 -8.72
C VAL A 60 -6.17 2.46 -8.99
N LEU A 61 -6.99 2.58 -10.04
CA LEU A 61 -7.70 3.82 -10.35
C LEU A 61 -8.54 4.32 -9.17
N HIS A 62 -9.30 3.43 -8.53
CA HIS A 62 -10.08 3.80 -7.35
C HIS A 62 -9.18 4.23 -6.18
N LEU A 63 -8.12 3.48 -5.88
CA LEU A 63 -7.20 3.80 -4.78
C LEU A 63 -6.56 5.18 -4.99
N GLU A 64 -6.08 5.47 -6.19
CA GLU A 64 -5.52 6.78 -6.55
C GLU A 64 -6.54 7.90 -6.34
N TYR A 65 -7.76 7.73 -6.87
CA TYR A 65 -8.84 8.71 -6.71
C TYR A 65 -9.22 8.93 -5.23
N PHE A 66 -9.40 7.85 -4.46
CA PHE A 66 -9.74 7.94 -3.05
C PHE A 66 -8.64 8.64 -2.25
N VAL A 67 -7.40 8.16 -2.35
CA VAL A 67 -6.26 8.72 -1.59
C VAL A 67 -6.04 10.19 -1.96
N ALA A 68 -6.09 10.55 -3.24
CA ALA A 68 -5.94 11.94 -3.68
C ALA A 68 -7.00 12.86 -3.04
N ASN A 69 -8.26 12.43 -3.01
CA ASN A 69 -9.33 13.21 -2.39
C ASN A 69 -9.21 13.26 -0.86
N LEU A 70 -8.82 12.17 -0.20
CA LEU A 70 -8.63 12.13 1.25
C LEU A 70 -7.50 13.07 1.70
N VAL A 71 -6.42 13.14 0.93
CA VAL A 71 -5.28 14.03 1.21
C VAL A 71 -5.59 15.48 0.85
N TRP A 72 -6.28 15.72 -0.27
CA TRP A 72 -6.65 17.08 -0.69
C TRP A 72 -7.66 17.69 0.28
N LYS A 73 -8.74 16.98 0.60
CA LYS A 73 -9.87 17.55 1.35
C LYS A 73 -9.71 17.53 2.85
N PHE A 74 -8.78 16.74 3.40
CA PHE A 74 -8.71 16.57 4.85
C PHE A 74 -7.28 16.63 5.41
N GLU A 75 -7.16 17.19 6.60
CA GLU A 75 -6.04 17.01 7.49
C GLU A 75 -6.38 15.86 8.45
N TRP A 76 -5.45 14.92 8.59
CA TRP A 76 -5.60 13.74 9.44
C TRP A 76 -4.71 13.91 10.65
N ARG A 77 -5.28 13.78 11.85
CA ARG A 77 -4.56 13.81 13.12
C ARG A 77 -4.85 12.56 13.93
N ALA A 78 -3.84 12.08 14.65
CA ALA A 78 -4.04 11.05 15.66
C ALA A 78 -4.93 11.60 16.78
N VAL A 79 -5.67 10.71 17.43
CA VAL A 79 -6.40 11.03 18.67
C VAL A 79 -5.36 11.11 19.80
N GLU A 80 -5.42 12.15 20.63
CA GLU A 80 -4.47 12.29 21.73
C GLU A 80 -4.53 11.08 22.66
N GLY A 81 -3.36 10.47 22.93
CA GLY A 81 -3.25 9.28 23.77
C GLY A 81 -3.48 7.95 23.05
N ASP A 82 -3.90 7.95 21.78
CA ASP A 82 -3.99 6.77 20.93
C ASP A 82 -2.80 6.74 19.96
N ASP A 83 -1.89 5.78 20.16
CA ASP A 83 -0.86 5.46 19.17
C ASP A 83 -1.48 4.72 17.97
N VAL A 84 -0.92 4.97 16.78
CA VAL A 84 -1.34 4.25 15.57
C VAL A 84 -0.81 2.82 15.63
N ASP A 85 -1.67 1.88 16.02
CA ASP A 85 -1.36 0.45 16.04
C ASP A 85 -1.57 -0.19 14.66
N LEU A 86 -0.48 -0.52 13.99
CA LEU A 86 -0.47 -1.22 12.70
C LEU A 86 -0.47 -2.74 12.84
N SER A 87 -0.65 -3.30 14.04
CA SER A 87 -0.76 -4.74 14.21
C SER A 87 -1.94 -5.31 13.42
N GLU A 88 -1.73 -6.47 12.82
CA GLU A 88 -2.67 -7.08 11.88
C GLU A 88 -3.30 -8.35 12.44
N LYS A 89 -4.47 -8.70 11.92
CA LYS A 89 -5.08 -10.02 12.07
C LYS A 89 -5.56 -10.52 10.73
N GLN A 90 -5.58 -11.84 10.58
CA GLN A 90 -6.12 -12.49 9.40
C GLN A 90 -7.62 -12.73 9.57
N GLU A 91 -8.41 -12.22 8.62
CA GLU A 91 -9.82 -12.57 8.42
C GLU A 91 -9.98 -13.15 7.01
N PHE A 92 -10.96 -12.67 6.24
CA PHE A 92 -11.02 -12.94 4.79
C PHE A 92 -9.84 -12.29 4.06
N THR A 93 -9.40 -11.11 4.54
CA THR A 93 -8.16 -10.42 4.15
C THR A 93 -7.31 -10.14 5.38
N ILE A 94 -6.12 -9.55 5.19
CA ILE A 94 -5.38 -8.91 6.29
C ILE A 94 -6.08 -7.60 6.64
N VAL A 95 -6.36 -7.40 7.91
CA VAL A 95 -7.01 -6.18 8.44
C VAL A 95 -6.27 -5.70 9.69
N MET A 96 -6.46 -4.43 10.06
CA MET A 96 -5.94 -3.93 11.33
C MET A 96 -6.59 -4.70 12.48
N LYS A 97 -5.76 -5.14 13.44
CA LYS A 97 -6.20 -5.85 14.64
C LYS A 97 -7.12 -4.96 15.48
N ASN A 98 -6.70 -3.70 15.63
CA ASN A 98 -7.43 -2.64 16.30
C ASN A 98 -7.81 -1.57 15.27
N PRO A 99 -9.09 -1.15 15.14
CA PRO A 99 -9.49 -0.12 14.19
C PRO A 99 -8.75 1.20 14.42
N LEU A 100 -8.38 1.88 13.32
CA LEU A 100 -7.79 3.22 13.39
C LEU A 100 -8.82 4.24 13.90
N HIS A 101 -8.45 4.98 14.94
CA HIS A 101 -9.14 6.20 15.35
C HIS A 101 -8.36 7.42 14.86
N ALA A 102 -9.05 8.36 14.19
CA ALA A 102 -8.42 9.57 13.67
C ALA A 102 -9.38 10.76 13.74
N HIS A 103 -8.83 11.93 14.00
CA HIS A 103 -9.51 13.21 13.78
C HIS A 103 -9.32 13.63 12.32
N VAL A 104 -10.43 13.73 11.60
CA VAL A 104 -10.45 14.13 10.18
C VAL A 104 -11.03 15.53 10.07
N ILE A 105 -10.20 16.49 9.68
CA ILE A 105 -10.54 17.92 9.67
C ILE A 105 -10.58 18.39 8.22
N PRO A 106 -11.68 18.99 7.72
CA PRO A 106 -11.72 19.56 6.37
C PRO A 106 -10.63 20.63 6.16
N ARG A 107 -9.87 20.51 5.08
CA ARG A 107 -9.01 21.59 4.57
C ARG A 107 -9.90 22.56 3.79
N ILE A 108 -10.05 23.78 4.31
CA ILE A 108 -10.77 24.88 3.64
C ILE A 108 -9.96 25.34 2.43
#